data_AF-A0AA41Q4S3-F1
#
_entry.id   AF-A0AA41Q4S3-F1
#
_cell.length_a   1.000
_cell.length_b   1.000
_cell.length_c   1.000
_cell.angle_alpha   90.00
_cell.angle_beta   90.00
_cell.angle_gamma   90.00
#
_symmetry.space_group_name_H-M   'P 1'
#
loop_
_entity.id
_entity.type
_entity.pdbx_description
1 polymer ?
#
loop_
_entity_poly.entity_id
_entity_poly.type
_entity_poly.pdbx_seq_one_letter_code
_entity_poly.pdbx_strand_id
1 'polypeptide(L)'
;MTSSDTTPDKAAGPSAWQRRIAGEWHGRPSLFDAEGTWAGYEDIKRSSVYRDGATTYYMDGGLEGGGPLAGRFRLGAPFAFGVADADTDRIYEGPDFHGSGQPYGSFVDARYYGPGWQVGLNTWNQVLDDGMTQVYSSVLYEGWAVVGCFNGLYTRTTEPELDAEASARVAELLAAETRCGPVPFVLPTKERGTYAGRCELWTADQKPAGTVEVAVELQPVDLLRTRHHVTWSGALEREFTVERRRDGNRSFLEGPDAWGSARAFGRANFPVWHLAGEAVEVKGREFAVDAAPGMNAGRQLAVVYELSAGNRLESVLHGTLTWQPAA
;
A
#
# COMPACT_ATOMS: atom_id res chain seq x y z
N MET A 1 20.85 -45.46 -6.63
CA MET A 1 20.38 -44.21 -5.99
C MET A 1 20.66 -43.08 -6.97
N THR A 2 19.77 -42.88 -7.93
CA THR A 2 19.83 -41.76 -8.87
C THR A 2 18.90 -40.69 -8.34
N SER A 3 19.51 -39.61 -7.84
CA SER A 3 18.82 -38.38 -7.45
C SER A 3 18.10 -37.82 -8.67
N SER A 4 16.77 -37.90 -8.69
CA SER A 4 15.95 -37.18 -9.65
C SER A 4 15.93 -35.71 -9.24
N ASP A 5 16.81 -34.95 -9.86
CA ASP A 5 16.83 -33.49 -9.83
C ASP A 5 15.63 -33.00 -10.65
N THR A 6 14.45 -32.97 -10.04
CA THR A 6 13.28 -32.30 -10.60
C THR A 6 13.40 -30.82 -10.29
N THR A 7 14.14 -30.11 -11.14
CA THR A 7 13.96 -28.66 -11.29
C THR A 7 12.49 -28.43 -11.68
N PRO A 8 11.71 -27.67 -10.90
CA PRO A 8 10.33 -27.40 -11.27
C PRO A 8 10.31 -26.67 -12.62
N ASP A 9 9.47 -27.18 -13.53
CA ASP A 9 9.21 -26.59 -14.84
C ASP A 9 8.89 -25.10 -14.66
N LYS A 10 9.83 -24.24 -15.06
CA LYS A 10 9.64 -22.79 -15.05
C LYS A 10 8.58 -22.47 -16.10
N ALA A 11 7.36 -22.15 -15.66
CA ALA A 11 6.26 -21.83 -16.56
C ALA A 11 6.72 -20.82 -17.64
N ALA A 12 6.45 -21.13 -18.91
CA ALA A 12 6.88 -20.33 -20.04
C ALA A 12 6.07 -19.02 -20.12
N GLY A 13 6.49 -17.98 -19.39
CA GLY A 13 5.91 -16.65 -19.45
C GLY A 13 6.06 -15.84 -18.15
N PRO A 14 5.66 -14.56 -18.16
CA PRO A 14 5.68 -13.73 -16.95
C PRO A 14 4.69 -14.26 -15.90
N SER A 15 4.98 -14.05 -14.61
CA SER A 15 4.09 -14.40 -13.48
C SER A 15 2.70 -13.77 -13.58
N ALA A 16 1.74 -14.25 -12.78
CA ALA A 16 0.41 -13.64 -12.73
C ALA A 16 0.44 -12.17 -12.28
N TRP A 17 1.29 -11.86 -11.29
CA TRP A 17 1.52 -10.49 -10.83
C TRP A 17 2.13 -9.62 -11.94
N GLN A 18 3.18 -10.11 -12.63
CA GLN A 18 3.84 -9.39 -13.70
C GLN A 18 2.88 -9.05 -14.85
N ARG A 19 1.96 -9.96 -15.20
CA ARG A 19 0.90 -9.67 -16.18
C ARG A 19 -0.07 -8.59 -15.70
N ARG A 20 -0.45 -8.61 -14.42
CA ARG A 20 -1.37 -7.62 -13.83
C ARG A 20 -0.81 -6.21 -13.86
N ILE A 21 0.49 -6.04 -13.61
CA ILE A 21 1.14 -4.74 -13.58
C ILE A 21 1.74 -4.30 -14.92
N ALA A 22 1.57 -5.08 -16.00
CA ALA A 22 2.05 -4.72 -17.33
C ALA A 22 1.43 -3.39 -17.80
N GLY A 23 2.17 -2.63 -18.60
CA GLY A 23 1.85 -1.26 -19.00
C GLY A 23 2.71 -0.22 -18.29
N GLU A 24 2.42 1.05 -18.55
CA GLU A 24 3.05 2.19 -17.89
C GLU A 24 2.10 2.79 -16.86
N TRP A 25 2.60 2.97 -15.64
CA TRP A 25 1.89 3.54 -14.50
C TRP A 25 2.39 4.96 -14.25
N HIS A 26 1.47 5.91 -14.26
CA HIS A 26 1.73 7.33 -14.03
C HIS A 26 1.23 7.71 -12.65
N GLY A 27 2.05 8.39 -11.86
CA GLY A 27 1.68 8.78 -10.50
C GLY A 27 2.38 10.06 -10.07
N ARG A 28 1.83 10.67 -9.01
CA ARG A 28 2.47 11.79 -8.32
C ARG A 28 2.51 11.58 -6.80
N PRO A 29 3.15 10.48 -6.31
CA PRO A 29 3.11 10.16 -4.89
C PRO A 29 3.75 11.27 -4.06
N SER A 30 3.13 11.59 -2.93
CA SER A 30 3.63 12.55 -1.97
C SER A 30 4.76 11.96 -1.13
N LEU A 31 5.77 12.77 -0.86
CA LEU A 31 6.87 12.49 0.06
C LEU A 31 6.55 13.10 1.43
N PHE A 32 6.75 12.30 2.47
CA PHE A 32 6.61 12.72 3.86
C PHE A 32 7.88 12.41 4.65
N ASP A 33 8.15 13.22 5.67
CA ASP A 33 9.20 12.92 6.66
C ASP A 33 8.75 11.84 7.67
N ALA A 34 9.66 11.45 8.56
CA ALA A 34 9.44 10.43 9.59
C ALA A 34 8.22 10.70 10.50
N GLU A 35 7.82 11.97 10.65
CA GLU A 35 6.69 12.36 11.49
C GLU A 35 5.37 12.48 10.72
N GLY A 36 5.40 12.26 9.41
CA GLY A 36 4.24 12.39 8.52
C GLY A 36 4.03 13.81 8.00
N THR A 37 5.02 14.70 8.13
CA THR A 37 4.95 16.04 7.56
C THR A 37 5.22 15.96 6.06
N TRP A 38 4.35 16.57 5.28
CA TRP A 38 4.49 16.61 3.82
C TRP A 38 5.73 17.43 3.41
N ALA A 39 6.52 16.90 2.48
CA ALA A 39 7.80 17.47 2.04
C ALA A 39 7.92 17.68 0.51
N GLY A 40 7.02 17.10 -0.28
CA GLY A 40 7.05 17.22 -1.74
C GLY A 40 6.25 16.12 -2.44
N TYR A 41 6.48 15.99 -3.74
CA TYR A 41 5.97 14.92 -4.59
C TYR A 41 7.05 14.40 -5.53
N GLU A 42 6.95 13.13 -5.87
CA GLU A 42 7.65 12.54 -7.00
C GLU A 42 6.76 12.69 -8.24
N ASP A 43 7.26 13.21 -9.35
CA ASP A 43 6.65 13.01 -10.68
C ASP A 43 7.26 11.75 -11.26
N ILE A 44 6.47 10.71 -11.50
CA ILE A 44 7.01 9.38 -11.79
C ILE A 44 6.12 8.62 -12.76
N LYS A 45 6.77 8.04 -13.77
CA LYS A 45 6.20 6.98 -14.60
C LYS A 45 7.06 5.73 -14.44
N ARG A 46 6.41 4.58 -14.39
CA ARG A 46 7.07 3.29 -14.19
C ARG A 46 6.44 2.19 -15.01
N SER A 47 7.27 1.28 -15.50
CA SER A 47 6.80 0.14 -16.30
C SER A 47 7.59 -1.12 -15.96
N SER A 48 6.93 -2.27 -16.08
CA SER A 48 7.55 -3.58 -15.89
C SER A 48 7.41 -4.37 -17.19
N VAL A 49 8.50 -4.57 -17.91
CA VAL A 49 8.50 -5.12 -19.27
C VAL A 49 9.12 -6.51 -19.27
N TYR A 50 8.35 -7.51 -19.71
CA TYR A 50 8.85 -8.87 -19.95
C TYR A 50 9.21 -9.02 -21.44
N ARG A 51 10.48 -9.33 -21.73
CA ARG A 51 11.00 -9.54 -23.09
C ARG A 51 12.10 -10.60 -23.06
N ASP A 52 12.07 -11.52 -24.01
CA ASP A 52 13.11 -12.55 -24.21
C ASP A 52 13.44 -13.36 -22.94
N GLY A 53 12.42 -13.66 -22.12
CA GLY A 53 12.60 -14.45 -20.90
C GLY A 53 13.04 -13.66 -19.67
N ALA A 54 13.27 -12.34 -19.79
CA ALA A 54 13.68 -11.46 -18.71
C ALA A 54 12.64 -10.36 -18.45
N THR A 55 12.49 -9.96 -17.19
CA THR A 55 11.72 -8.77 -16.80
C THR A 55 12.67 -7.64 -16.43
N THR A 56 12.44 -6.45 -16.97
CA THR A 56 13.10 -5.22 -16.55
C THR A 56 12.06 -4.23 -16.05
N TYR A 57 12.34 -3.63 -14.90
CA TYR A 57 11.55 -2.55 -14.34
C TYR A 57 12.22 -1.22 -14.64
N TYR A 58 11.46 -0.27 -15.15
CA TYR A 58 11.91 1.07 -15.49
C TYR A 58 11.16 2.08 -14.63
N MET A 59 11.88 3.09 -14.14
CA MET A 59 11.31 4.22 -13.40
C MET A 59 11.96 5.50 -13.92
N ASP A 60 11.14 6.41 -14.42
CA ASP A 60 11.57 7.70 -14.93
C ASP A 60 10.76 8.79 -14.23
N GLY A 61 11.46 9.68 -13.54
CA GLY A 61 10.83 10.65 -12.68
C GLY A 61 11.78 11.60 -11.99
N GLY A 62 11.22 12.49 -11.18
CA GLY A 62 11.95 13.50 -10.45
C GLY A 62 11.21 13.97 -9.21
N LEU A 63 11.97 14.49 -8.25
CA LEU A 63 11.41 14.99 -6.99
C LEU A 63 11.23 16.51 -7.03
N GLU A 64 10.00 16.94 -6.84
CA GLU A 64 9.58 18.32 -6.64
C GLU A 64 9.22 18.54 -5.17
N GLY A 65 9.92 19.44 -4.51
CA GLY A 65 9.76 19.63 -3.07
C GLY A 65 10.95 20.36 -2.48
N GLY A 66 10.91 20.52 -1.16
CA GLY A 66 11.93 21.27 -0.42
C GLY A 66 12.42 20.53 0.83
N GLY A 67 13.23 21.23 1.61
CA GLY A 67 13.72 20.71 2.88
C GLY A 67 14.78 19.60 2.76
N PRO A 68 15.14 18.97 3.89
CA PRO A 68 16.26 18.03 3.96
C PRO A 68 16.10 16.80 3.06
N LEU A 69 14.87 16.35 2.81
CA LEU A 69 14.63 15.17 1.99
C LEU A 69 14.80 15.43 0.50
N ALA A 70 14.61 16.68 0.04
CA ALA A 70 14.71 17.01 -1.38
C ALA A 70 16.11 16.76 -1.95
N GLY A 71 17.16 17.15 -1.22
CA GLY A 71 18.54 16.89 -1.62
C GLY A 71 18.94 15.42 -1.49
N ARG A 72 18.29 14.68 -0.59
CA ARG A 72 18.58 13.27 -0.33
C ARG A 72 18.02 12.33 -1.42
N PHE A 73 16.78 12.57 -1.85
CA PHE A 73 16.08 11.65 -2.74
C PHE A 73 16.03 12.10 -4.21
N ARG A 74 16.51 13.30 -4.52
CA ARG A 74 16.70 13.73 -5.90
C ARG A 74 17.88 12.98 -6.54
N LEU A 75 17.61 12.35 -7.67
CA LEU A 75 18.61 11.64 -8.47
C LEU A 75 18.75 12.28 -9.85
N GLY A 76 19.91 12.08 -10.46
CA GLY A 76 20.27 12.65 -11.76
C GLY A 76 19.99 11.76 -12.97
N ALA A 77 19.38 10.58 -12.76
CA ALA A 77 19.09 9.62 -13.82
C ALA A 77 17.87 8.76 -13.47
N PRO A 78 17.13 8.25 -14.48
CA PRO A 78 16.13 7.19 -14.32
C PRO A 78 16.73 5.90 -13.77
N PHE A 79 15.89 5.03 -13.20
CA PHE A 79 16.27 3.69 -12.77
C PHE A 79 15.91 2.62 -13.80
N ALA A 80 16.74 1.59 -13.87
CA ALA A 80 16.46 0.35 -14.60
C ALA A 80 17.09 -0.85 -13.89
N PHE A 81 16.27 -1.82 -13.50
CA PHE A 81 16.73 -3.01 -12.79
C PHE A 81 15.99 -4.28 -13.23
N GLY A 82 16.66 -5.40 -13.09
CA GLY A 82 16.12 -6.72 -13.38
C GLY A 82 15.13 -7.17 -12.32
N VAL A 83 14.14 -7.94 -12.75
CA VAL A 83 13.21 -8.61 -11.85
C VAL A 83 13.14 -10.08 -12.22
N ALA A 84 13.53 -10.95 -11.29
CA ALA A 84 13.18 -12.36 -11.39
C ALA A 84 11.85 -12.56 -10.67
N ASP A 85 10.78 -12.81 -11.43
CA ASP A 85 9.44 -12.99 -10.90
C ASP A 85 9.03 -14.45 -11.08
N ALA A 86 9.43 -15.27 -10.10
CA ALA A 86 9.21 -16.71 -10.11
C ALA A 86 8.07 -17.06 -9.16
N ASP A 87 6.87 -16.51 -9.40
CA ASP A 87 5.58 -16.65 -8.68
C ASP A 87 5.61 -16.61 -7.13
N THR A 88 6.44 -17.40 -6.44
CA THR A 88 6.64 -17.37 -4.99
C THR A 88 7.42 -16.13 -4.55
N ASP A 89 8.54 -15.83 -5.19
CA ASP A 89 9.33 -14.64 -4.86
C ASP A 89 9.54 -13.75 -6.09
N ARG A 90 9.38 -12.46 -5.88
CA ARG A 90 9.81 -11.41 -6.81
C ARG A 90 11.14 -10.87 -6.33
N ILE A 91 12.22 -11.20 -7.01
CA ILE A 91 13.57 -10.77 -6.68
C ILE A 91 13.92 -9.52 -7.49
N TYR A 92 14.35 -8.48 -6.78
CA TYR A 92 14.77 -7.20 -7.33
C TYR A 92 16.30 -7.19 -7.40
N GLU A 93 16.85 -7.15 -8.61
CA GLU A 93 18.28 -7.26 -8.85
C GLU A 93 18.73 -6.24 -9.89
N GLY A 94 19.63 -5.34 -9.51
CA GLY A 94 20.25 -4.40 -10.43
C GLY A 94 21.02 -3.32 -9.70
N PRO A 95 21.64 -2.38 -10.42
CA PRO A 95 22.41 -1.31 -9.79
C PRO A 95 21.57 -0.40 -8.88
N ASP A 96 20.25 -0.38 -9.10
CA ASP A 96 19.35 0.60 -8.50
C ASP A 96 18.53 0.07 -7.32
N PHE A 97 18.29 -1.25 -7.26
CA PHE A 97 17.53 -1.87 -6.19
C PHE A 97 17.96 -3.33 -5.94
N HIS A 98 17.96 -3.72 -4.67
CA HIS A 98 18.27 -5.07 -4.21
C HIS A 98 17.29 -5.55 -3.14
N GLY A 99 16.61 -6.66 -3.37
CA GLY A 99 15.72 -7.26 -2.36
C GLY A 99 14.71 -8.22 -2.92
N SER A 100 13.59 -8.39 -2.22
CA SER A 100 12.54 -9.33 -2.60
C SER A 100 11.15 -8.76 -2.35
N GLY A 101 10.14 -9.41 -2.90
CA GLY A 101 8.74 -9.13 -2.61
C GLY A 101 7.88 -10.35 -2.84
N GLN A 102 6.70 -10.34 -2.23
CA GLN A 102 5.77 -11.46 -2.22
C GLN A 102 4.40 -10.98 -2.70
N PRO A 103 3.96 -11.42 -3.89
CA PRO A 103 2.64 -11.10 -4.39
C PRO A 103 1.55 -11.96 -3.71
N TYR A 104 0.45 -11.31 -3.35
CA TYR A 104 -0.79 -11.88 -2.83
C TYR A 104 -1.93 -11.35 -3.70
N GLY A 105 -2.26 -12.05 -4.78
CA GLY A 105 -3.29 -11.57 -5.71
C GLY A 105 -2.97 -10.19 -6.28
N SER A 106 -3.85 -9.21 -6.04
CA SER A 106 -3.70 -7.82 -6.50
C SER A 106 -2.82 -6.95 -5.60
N PHE A 107 -2.23 -7.52 -4.55
CA PHE A 107 -1.31 -6.87 -3.64
C PHE A 107 0.11 -7.46 -3.75
N VAL A 108 1.13 -6.66 -3.46
CA VAL A 108 2.51 -7.14 -3.22
C VAL A 108 3.12 -6.39 -2.03
N ASP A 109 3.72 -7.14 -1.11
CA ASP A 109 4.64 -6.64 -0.08
C ASP A 109 6.07 -6.79 -0.62
N ALA A 110 6.79 -5.69 -0.82
CA ALA A 110 8.16 -5.70 -1.34
C ALA A 110 9.12 -5.00 -0.39
N ARG A 111 10.24 -5.65 -0.10
CA ARG A 111 11.29 -5.17 0.79
C ARG A 111 12.62 -5.17 0.05
N TYR A 112 13.14 -3.98 -0.20
CA TYR A 112 14.37 -3.81 -0.97
C TYR A 112 15.15 -2.58 -0.52
N TYR A 113 16.45 -2.59 -0.77
CA TYR A 113 17.36 -1.47 -0.55
C TYR A 113 17.56 -0.72 -1.86
N GLY A 114 17.42 0.60 -1.84
CA GLY A 114 17.70 1.48 -2.98
C GLY A 114 19.02 2.22 -2.78
N PRO A 115 20.14 1.83 -3.44
CA PRO A 115 21.44 2.46 -3.24
C PRO A 115 21.46 3.96 -3.55
N GLY A 116 20.68 4.42 -4.53
CA GLY A 116 20.57 5.85 -4.86
C GLY A 116 19.99 6.69 -3.70
N TRP A 117 19.03 6.13 -2.98
CA TRP A 117 18.36 6.80 -1.85
C TRP A 117 18.94 6.45 -0.48
N GLN A 118 19.79 5.42 -0.42
CA GLN A 118 20.46 4.93 0.77
C GLN A 118 19.49 4.61 1.91
N VAL A 119 18.39 3.91 1.57
CA VAL A 119 17.35 3.48 2.51
C VAL A 119 16.88 2.08 2.18
N GLY A 120 16.44 1.36 3.21
CA GLY A 120 15.54 0.22 3.04
C GLY A 120 14.13 0.72 2.74
N LEU A 121 13.42 0.04 1.87
CA LEU A 121 12.06 0.37 1.47
C LEU A 121 11.16 -0.81 1.82
N ASN A 122 10.06 -0.53 2.50
CA ASN A 122 8.91 -1.43 2.58
C ASN A 122 7.81 -0.86 1.69
N THR A 123 7.64 -1.46 0.51
CA THR A 123 6.75 -1.01 -0.54
C THR A 123 5.55 -1.91 -0.69
N TRP A 124 4.38 -1.33 -0.47
CA TRP A 124 3.07 -1.95 -0.64
C TRP A 124 2.40 -1.38 -1.88
N ASN A 125 2.20 -2.23 -2.88
CA ASN A 125 1.40 -1.89 -4.07
C ASN A 125 0.14 -2.73 -4.09
N GLN A 126 -1.02 -2.08 -4.24
CA GLN A 126 -2.31 -2.75 -4.40
C GLN A 126 -2.97 -2.23 -5.67
N VAL A 127 -3.20 -3.10 -6.65
CA VAL A 127 -4.03 -2.78 -7.83
C VAL A 127 -5.50 -2.94 -7.42
N LEU A 128 -6.30 -1.90 -7.62
CA LEU A 128 -7.72 -1.93 -7.28
C LEU A 128 -8.52 -2.72 -8.32
N ASP A 129 -9.79 -2.97 -8.04
CA ASP A 129 -10.66 -3.86 -8.84
C ASP A 129 -10.89 -3.36 -10.26
N ASP A 130 -10.74 -2.06 -10.51
CA ASP A 130 -10.78 -1.46 -11.84
C ASP A 130 -9.61 -1.90 -12.73
N GLY A 131 -8.56 -2.49 -12.15
CA GLY A 131 -7.32 -2.90 -12.82
C GLY A 131 -6.48 -1.72 -13.33
N MET A 132 -6.91 -0.47 -13.09
CA MET A 132 -6.34 0.74 -13.67
C MET A 132 -5.77 1.68 -12.61
N THR A 133 -6.24 1.56 -11.37
CA THR A 133 -5.78 2.34 -10.23
C THR A 133 -4.88 1.48 -9.34
N GLN A 134 -3.75 2.03 -8.92
CA GLN A 134 -2.87 1.38 -7.96
C GLN A 134 -2.57 2.29 -6.78
N VAL A 135 -2.77 1.75 -5.58
CA VAL A 135 -2.41 2.39 -4.32
C VAL A 135 -0.99 1.99 -3.98
N TYR A 136 -0.10 2.98 -3.97
CA TYR A 136 1.31 2.82 -3.67
C TYR A 136 1.65 3.43 -2.32
N SER A 137 2.46 2.71 -1.54
CA SER A 137 3.11 3.25 -0.37
C SER A 137 4.47 2.61 -0.20
N SER A 138 5.50 3.40 0.10
CA SER A 138 6.84 2.94 0.40
C SER A 138 7.36 3.64 1.65
N VAL A 139 7.36 2.94 2.78
CA VAL A 139 7.96 3.43 4.02
C VAL A 139 9.47 3.24 3.95
N LEU A 140 10.22 4.30 4.25
CA LEU A 140 11.67 4.38 4.09
C LEU A 140 12.36 4.23 5.44
N TYR A 141 13.39 3.40 5.49
CA TYR A 141 14.09 3.03 6.71
C TYR A 141 15.60 3.22 6.62
N GLU A 142 16.19 3.68 7.72
CA GLU A 142 17.61 3.53 8.04
C GLU A 142 17.73 2.55 9.22
N GLY A 143 18.02 1.28 8.92
CA GLY A 143 17.93 0.22 9.91
C GLY A 143 16.50 0.11 10.45
N TRP A 144 16.31 0.41 11.73
CA TRP A 144 15.00 0.33 12.40
C TRP A 144 14.26 1.68 12.42
N ALA A 145 14.90 2.77 12.00
CA ALA A 145 14.32 4.11 12.06
C ALA A 145 13.59 4.44 10.76
N VAL A 146 12.33 4.87 10.85
CA VAL A 146 11.63 5.45 9.71
C VAL A 146 12.22 6.83 9.42
N VAL A 147 12.54 7.10 8.16
CA VAL A 147 13.07 8.41 7.71
C VAL A 147 12.11 9.14 6.78
N GLY A 148 11.12 8.45 6.23
CA GLY A 148 10.09 9.05 5.40
C GLY A 148 9.15 8.01 4.79
N CYS A 149 8.24 8.50 3.94
CA CYS A 149 7.31 7.66 3.20
C CYS A 149 6.97 8.32 1.86
N PHE A 150 6.97 7.54 0.78
CA PHE A 150 6.29 7.92 -0.45
C PHE A 150 4.93 7.23 -0.50
N ASN A 151 3.84 7.94 -0.77
CA ASN A 151 2.56 7.30 -1.06
C ASN A 151 1.67 8.10 -2.00
N GLY A 152 0.76 7.42 -2.69
CA GLY A 152 -0.17 8.03 -3.61
C GLY A 152 -0.85 7.02 -4.51
N LEU A 153 -1.60 7.55 -5.47
CA LEU A 153 -2.28 6.80 -6.50
C LEU A 153 -1.52 6.86 -7.83
N TYR A 154 -1.62 5.77 -8.57
CA TYR A 154 -1.17 5.66 -9.95
C TYR A 154 -2.33 5.27 -10.85
N THR A 155 -2.28 5.72 -12.11
CA THR A 155 -3.15 5.23 -13.19
C THR A 155 -2.35 4.54 -14.28
N ARG A 156 -2.92 3.49 -14.88
CA ARG A 156 -2.29 2.69 -15.92
C ARG A 156 -2.60 3.20 -17.33
N THR A 157 -1.63 2.98 -18.21
CA THR A 157 -1.74 3.11 -19.68
C THR A 157 -1.12 1.87 -20.32
N THR A 158 -1.73 1.35 -21.38
CA THR A 158 -1.28 0.13 -22.08
C THR A 158 -0.76 0.40 -23.49
N GLU A 159 -1.18 1.52 -24.07
CA GLU A 159 -0.79 1.91 -25.42
C GLU A 159 0.58 2.59 -25.43
N PRO A 160 1.45 2.32 -26.43
CA PRO A 160 2.73 3.00 -26.57
C PRO A 160 2.62 4.51 -26.77
N GLU A 161 1.54 4.96 -27.42
CA GLU A 161 1.21 6.37 -27.61
C GLU A 161 -0.14 6.65 -26.93
N LEU A 162 -0.17 7.68 -26.09
CA LEU A 162 -1.39 8.05 -25.39
C LEU A 162 -2.34 8.77 -26.35
N ASP A 163 -3.56 8.26 -26.46
CA ASP A 163 -4.64 9.01 -27.08
C ASP A 163 -5.10 10.18 -26.18
N ALA A 164 -6.05 10.98 -26.69
CA ALA A 164 -6.55 12.15 -25.97
C ALA A 164 -7.24 11.77 -24.64
N GLU A 165 -7.89 10.62 -24.56
CA GLU A 165 -8.60 10.15 -23.38
C GLU A 165 -7.62 9.70 -22.28
N ALA A 166 -6.65 8.86 -22.63
CA ALA A 166 -5.59 8.42 -21.74
C ALA A 166 -4.76 9.60 -21.23
N SER A 167 -4.43 10.54 -22.12
CA SER A 167 -3.71 11.77 -21.74
C SER A 167 -4.50 12.62 -20.74
N ALA A 168 -5.81 12.79 -20.97
CA ALA A 168 -6.68 13.53 -20.05
C ALA A 168 -6.79 12.84 -18.69
N ARG A 169 -6.95 11.50 -18.66
CA ARG A 169 -7.01 10.72 -17.42
C ARG A 169 -5.72 10.82 -16.61
N VAL A 170 -4.56 10.71 -17.26
CA VAL A 170 -3.25 10.88 -16.59
C VAL A 170 -3.14 12.30 -16.03
N ALA A 171 -3.44 13.33 -16.82
CA ALA A 171 -3.38 14.71 -16.36
C ALA A 171 -4.32 14.99 -15.17
N GLU A 172 -5.53 14.45 -15.21
CA GLU A 172 -6.51 14.56 -14.13
C GLU A 172 -6.00 13.91 -12.84
N LEU A 173 -5.46 12.68 -12.94
CA LEU A 173 -4.88 11.99 -11.79
C LEU A 173 -3.72 12.80 -11.19
N LEU A 174 -2.76 13.26 -12.01
CA LEU A 174 -1.60 14.00 -11.51
C LEU A 174 -2.02 15.30 -10.83
N ALA A 175 -3.02 16.00 -11.37
CA ALA A 175 -3.59 17.20 -10.75
C ALA A 175 -4.34 16.88 -9.45
N ALA A 176 -5.05 15.76 -9.39
CA ALA A 176 -5.72 15.29 -8.18
C ALA A 176 -4.72 14.91 -7.09
N GLU A 177 -3.67 14.14 -7.41
CA GLU A 177 -2.62 13.76 -6.46
C GLU A 177 -1.83 14.97 -5.94
N THR A 178 -1.58 15.97 -6.80
CA THR A 178 -0.95 17.23 -6.37
C THR A 178 -1.79 17.95 -5.31
N ARG A 179 -3.12 17.95 -5.47
CA ARG A 179 -4.05 18.63 -4.55
C ARG A 179 -4.36 17.81 -3.29
N CYS A 180 -4.53 16.51 -3.45
CA CYS A 180 -5.06 15.61 -2.41
C CYS A 180 -3.97 14.82 -1.68
N GLY A 181 -2.78 14.67 -2.26
CA GLY A 181 -1.66 13.94 -1.66
C GLY A 181 -1.32 14.38 -0.22
N PRO A 182 -1.22 15.69 0.07
CA PRO A 182 -0.94 16.18 1.42
C PRO A 182 -2.08 16.03 2.44
N VAL A 183 -3.28 15.60 2.02
CA VAL A 183 -4.46 15.53 2.91
C VAL A 183 -4.22 14.48 3.99
N PRO A 184 -4.37 14.82 5.28
CA PRO A 184 -4.13 13.87 6.35
C PRO A 184 -5.23 12.81 6.43
N PHE A 185 -4.87 11.60 6.84
CA PHE A 185 -5.81 10.53 7.10
C PHE A 185 -6.65 10.85 8.34
N VAL A 186 -7.89 11.27 8.12
CA VAL A 186 -8.84 11.60 9.16
C VAL A 186 -10.16 10.93 8.82
N LEU A 187 -10.64 10.08 9.71
CA LEU A 187 -11.94 9.42 9.58
C LEU A 187 -13.08 10.38 9.96
N PRO A 188 -14.35 10.09 9.62
CA PRO A 188 -15.50 10.89 10.04
C PRO A 188 -15.53 11.13 11.55
N THR A 189 -15.63 12.40 11.97
CA THR A 189 -15.52 12.83 13.39
C THR A 189 -16.86 13.20 14.03
N LYS A 190 -17.94 13.22 13.26
CA LYS A 190 -19.29 13.61 13.73
C LYS A 190 -20.41 12.71 13.19
N GLU A 191 -20.14 12.00 12.09
CA GLU A 191 -21.08 11.10 11.46
C GLU A 191 -20.75 9.67 11.87
N ARG A 192 -21.76 8.93 12.34
CA ARG A 192 -21.66 7.49 12.55
C ARG A 192 -21.86 6.78 11.22
N GLY A 193 -21.24 5.63 11.06
CA GLY A 193 -21.38 4.82 9.86
C GLY A 193 -20.32 3.74 9.80
N THR A 194 -20.23 3.07 8.66
CA THR A 194 -19.40 1.88 8.51
C THR A 194 -18.62 1.97 7.21
N TYR A 195 -17.31 1.72 7.26
CA TYR A 195 -16.58 1.32 6.06
C TYR A 195 -16.75 -0.18 5.88
N ALA A 196 -17.42 -0.59 4.81
CA ALA A 196 -17.70 -1.99 4.54
C ALA A 196 -17.28 -2.41 3.13
N GLY A 197 -16.79 -3.63 2.98
CA GLY A 197 -16.40 -4.16 1.68
C GLY A 197 -15.89 -5.59 1.75
N ARG A 198 -15.61 -6.13 0.57
CA ARG A 198 -15.20 -7.52 0.37
C ARG A 198 -13.70 -7.57 0.11
N CYS A 199 -12.96 -8.35 0.90
CA CYS A 199 -11.50 -8.43 0.84
C CYS A 199 -11.02 -9.85 0.52
N GLU A 200 -9.99 -9.97 -0.31
CA GLU A 200 -9.32 -11.23 -0.61
C GLU A 200 -8.43 -11.64 0.56
N LEU A 201 -8.53 -12.91 0.97
CA LEU A 201 -7.65 -13.50 1.98
C LEU A 201 -6.66 -14.43 1.28
N TRP A 202 -5.39 -14.27 1.63
CA TRP A 202 -4.29 -15.09 1.15
C TRP A 202 -3.50 -15.65 2.33
N THR A 203 -3.03 -16.87 2.23
CA THR A 203 -2.10 -17.46 3.19
C THR A 203 -0.70 -16.85 3.04
N ALA A 204 0.15 -16.99 4.05
CA ALA A 204 1.56 -16.55 4.00
C ALA A 204 2.39 -17.23 2.90
N ASP A 205 1.97 -18.41 2.40
CA ASP A 205 2.56 -19.09 1.24
C ASP A 205 1.86 -18.73 -0.09
N GLN A 206 1.19 -17.58 -0.13
CA GLN A 206 0.61 -16.95 -1.31
C GLN A 206 -0.47 -17.79 -2.01
N LYS A 207 -1.24 -18.55 -1.23
CA LYS A 207 -2.40 -19.28 -1.74
C LYS A 207 -3.69 -18.52 -1.41
N PRO A 208 -4.65 -18.44 -2.34
CA PRO A 208 -5.98 -17.92 -2.02
C PRO A 208 -6.60 -18.74 -0.88
N ALA A 209 -7.02 -18.05 0.18
CA ALA A 209 -7.67 -18.65 1.35
C ALA A 209 -9.17 -18.33 1.41
N GLY A 210 -9.69 -17.53 0.48
CA GLY A 210 -11.10 -17.21 0.34
C GLY A 210 -11.35 -15.72 0.40
N THR A 211 -12.50 -15.35 0.93
CA THR A 211 -12.95 -13.97 0.98
C THR A 211 -13.54 -13.65 2.35
N VAL A 212 -13.30 -12.42 2.80
CA VAL A 212 -13.76 -11.89 4.07
C VAL A 212 -14.60 -10.64 3.80
N GLU A 213 -15.81 -10.60 4.34
CA GLU A 213 -16.60 -9.39 4.42
C GLU A 213 -16.10 -8.60 5.63
N VAL A 214 -15.55 -7.41 5.38
CA VAL A 214 -14.95 -6.52 6.37
C VAL A 214 -15.88 -5.36 6.64
N ALA A 215 -16.17 -5.10 7.91
CA ALA A 215 -16.88 -3.93 8.38
C ALA A 215 -16.08 -3.23 9.48
N VAL A 216 -15.89 -1.92 9.35
CA VAL A 216 -15.29 -1.05 10.37
C VAL A 216 -16.32 0.01 10.71
N GLU A 217 -17.10 -0.26 11.76
CA GLU A 217 -18.10 0.68 12.27
C GLU A 217 -17.42 1.77 13.08
N LEU A 218 -17.78 3.02 12.80
CA LEU A 218 -17.25 4.20 13.44
C LEU A 218 -18.33 4.87 14.28
N GLN A 219 -18.06 4.99 15.57
CA GLN A 219 -18.87 5.75 16.51
C GLN A 219 -18.04 6.90 17.09
N PRO A 220 -18.12 8.11 16.51
CA PRO A 220 -17.42 9.26 17.05
C PRO A 220 -17.81 9.52 18.51
N VAL A 221 -16.81 9.68 19.37
CA VAL A 221 -16.97 10.01 20.80
C VAL A 221 -16.81 11.51 20.99
N ASP A 222 -15.75 12.07 20.38
CA ASP A 222 -15.51 13.50 20.24
C ASP A 222 -14.68 13.77 18.96
N LEU A 223 -14.16 14.98 18.80
CA LEU A 223 -13.43 15.38 17.59
C LEU A 223 -12.09 14.66 17.38
N LEU A 224 -11.56 14.00 18.41
CA LEU A 224 -10.27 13.31 18.39
C LEU A 224 -10.40 11.82 18.69
N ARG A 225 -11.56 11.35 19.17
CA ARG A 225 -11.78 9.97 19.58
C ARG A 225 -12.95 9.34 18.84
N THR A 226 -12.76 8.11 18.40
CA THR A 226 -13.76 7.32 17.69
C THR A 226 -13.68 5.90 18.20
N ARG A 227 -14.82 5.33 18.61
CA ARG A 227 -14.89 3.90 18.89
C ARG A 227 -15.06 3.17 17.57
N HIS A 228 -14.16 2.24 17.31
CA HIS A 228 -14.20 1.33 16.18
C HIS A 228 -14.77 0.01 16.67
N HIS A 229 -15.76 -0.52 15.96
CA HIS A 229 -16.17 -1.92 16.09
C HIS A 229 -15.88 -2.59 14.75
N VAL A 230 -14.95 -3.55 14.77
CA VAL A 230 -14.45 -4.22 13.57
C VAL A 230 -15.01 -5.63 13.52
N THR A 231 -15.56 -6.00 12.38
CA THR A 231 -16.09 -7.34 12.12
C THR A 231 -15.57 -7.85 10.79
N TRP A 232 -15.00 -9.06 10.82
CA TRP A 232 -14.57 -9.84 9.68
C TRP A 232 -15.36 -11.15 9.69
N SER A 233 -15.99 -11.49 8.58
CA SER A 233 -16.78 -12.72 8.44
C SER A 233 -16.53 -13.43 7.12
N GLY A 234 -16.69 -14.75 7.07
CA GLY A 234 -16.45 -15.57 5.89
C GLY A 234 -15.25 -16.50 6.05
N ALA A 235 -14.20 -16.32 5.24
CA ALA A 235 -13.00 -17.16 5.29
C ALA A 235 -12.15 -16.95 6.56
N LEU A 236 -12.36 -15.84 7.25
CA LEU A 236 -11.75 -15.49 8.52
C LEU A 236 -12.80 -14.79 9.38
N GLU A 237 -13.01 -15.30 10.59
CA GLU A 237 -13.95 -14.74 11.57
C GLU A 237 -13.17 -13.95 12.62
N ARG A 238 -13.45 -12.65 12.76
CA ARG A 238 -12.91 -11.79 13.82
C ARG A 238 -13.91 -10.71 14.20
N GLU A 239 -13.97 -10.40 15.48
CA GLU A 239 -14.75 -9.28 16.00
C GLU A 239 -13.98 -8.64 17.15
N PHE A 240 -13.80 -7.32 17.12
CA PHE A 240 -13.14 -6.59 18.20
C PHE A 240 -13.54 -5.12 18.24
N THR A 241 -13.52 -4.54 19.44
CA THR A 241 -13.77 -3.12 19.68
C THR A 241 -12.52 -2.41 20.18
N VAL A 242 -12.27 -1.22 19.65
CA VAL A 242 -11.17 -0.36 20.10
C VAL A 242 -11.54 1.13 20.09
N GLU A 243 -11.11 1.89 21.09
CA GLU A 243 -11.14 3.36 21.02
C GLU A 243 -9.89 3.86 20.29
N ARG A 244 -10.08 4.51 19.14
CA ARG A 244 -9.02 5.20 18.41
C ARG A 244 -8.95 6.65 18.85
N ARG A 245 -7.78 7.09 19.31
CA ARG A 245 -7.47 8.48 19.65
C ARG A 245 -6.45 9.05 18.67
N ARG A 246 -6.81 10.12 17.96
CA ARG A 246 -5.93 10.83 17.02
C ARG A 246 -5.11 11.91 17.72
N ASP A 247 -3.84 12.01 17.35
CA ASP A 247 -2.91 13.07 17.76
C ASP A 247 -2.03 13.47 16.56
N GLY A 248 -2.51 14.45 15.78
CA GLY A 248 -1.90 14.82 14.51
C GLY A 248 -1.86 13.64 13.54
N ASN A 249 -0.65 13.29 13.11
CA ASN A 249 -0.38 12.12 12.25
C ASN A 249 -0.24 10.81 13.03
N ARG A 250 -0.32 10.85 14.37
CA ARG A 250 -0.31 9.65 15.21
C ARG A 250 -1.74 9.25 15.53
N SER A 251 -1.93 7.95 15.74
CA SER A 251 -3.14 7.45 16.38
C SER A 251 -2.78 6.39 17.40
N PHE A 252 -3.58 6.31 18.44
CA PHE A 252 -3.47 5.32 19.50
C PHE A 252 -4.75 4.50 19.50
N LEU A 253 -4.60 3.19 19.71
CA LEU A 253 -5.68 2.22 19.71
C LEU A 253 -5.70 1.63 21.12
N GLU A 254 -6.72 1.97 21.89
CA GLU A 254 -6.73 1.86 23.35
C GLU A 254 -7.97 1.08 23.86
N GLY A 255 -7.97 -0.24 23.65
CA GLY A 255 -8.90 -1.18 24.29
C GLY A 255 -10.39 -1.03 23.95
N PRO A 256 -11.25 -1.97 24.42
CA PRO A 256 -10.90 -3.07 25.31
C PRO A 256 -10.25 -4.27 24.61
N ASP A 257 -10.59 -4.54 23.35
CA ASP A 257 -10.29 -5.83 22.70
C ASP A 257 -8.99 -5.79 21.88
N ALA A 258 -8.48 -4.60 21.56
CA ALA A 258 -7.24 -4.44 20.84
C ALA A 258 -6.44 -3.22 21.33
N TRP A 259 -5.11 -3.30 21.21
CA TRP A 259 -4.19 -2.26 21.62
C TRP A 259 -3.15 -1.99 20.53
N GLY A 260 -2.69 -0.75 20.42
CA GLY A 260 -1.60 -0.44 19.50
C GLY A 260 -1.52 1.02 19.11
N SER A 261 -0.94 1.27 17.95
CA SER A 261 -0.74 2.63 17.45
C SER A 261 -0.64 2.65 15.94
N ALA A 262 -0.74 3.84 15.37
CA ALA A 262 -0.58 4.05 13.94
C ALA A 262 0.19 5.34 13.67
N ARG A 263 0.88 5.37 12.52
CA ARG A 263 1.43 6.58 11.92
C ARG A 263 0.79 6.80 10.56
N ALA A 264 0.31 8.01 10.32
CA ALA A 264 -0.18 8.43 9.02
C ALA A 264 0.86 9.27 8.28
N PHE A 265 0.89 9.10 6.96
CA PHE A 265 1.65 9.91 6.01
C PHE A 265 0.63 10.36 4.95
N GLY A 266 0.12 11.59 5.08
CA GLY A 266 -1.00 12.04 4.24
C GLY A 266 -2.19 11.10 4.38
N ARG A 267 -2.71 10.62 3.24
CA ARG A 267 -3.91 9.77 3.15
C ARG A 267 -3.67 8.29 3.50
N ALA A 268 -2.44 7.89 3.80
CA ALA A 268 -2.09 6.51 4.18
C ALA A 268 -1.86 6.42 5.70
N ASN A 269 -2.63 5.58 6.39
CA ASN A 269 -2.45 5.25 7.80
C ASN A 269 -1.87 3.85 7.95
N PHE A 270 -0.85 3.69 8.78
CA PHE A 270 -0.17 2.41 9.03
C PHE A 270 -0.42 1.96 10.47
N PRO A 271 -1.55 1.28 10.75
CA PRO A 271 -1.84 0.77 12.08
C PRO A 271 -1.09 -0.52 12.40
N VAL A 272 -0.81 -0.70 13.68
CA VAL A 272 -0.46 -1.98 14.28
C VAL A 272 -1.45 -2.25 15.42
N TRP A 273 -2.08 -3.42 15.39
CA TRP A 273 -3.00 -3.91 16.43
C TRP A 273 -2.45 -5.17 17.08
N HIS A 274 -2.63 -5.26 18.40
CA HIS A 274 -2.45 -6.48 19.18
C HIS A 274 -3.80 -6.83 19.80
N LEU A 275 -4.34 -8.00 19.47
CA LEU A 275 -5.62 -8.44 20.03
C LEU A 275 -5.44 -8.91 21.47
N ALA A 276 -6.31 -8.43 22.36
CA ALA A 276 -6.22 -8.70 23.78
C ALA A 276 -6.51 -10.19 24.07
N GLY A 277 -5.64 -10.83 24.86
CA GLY A 277 -5.80 -12.25 25.21
C GLY A 277 -5.42 -13.23 24.10
N GLU A 278 -4.93 -12.75 22.96
CA GLU A 278 -4.52 -13.57 21.83
C GLU A 278 -3.08 -13.28 21.40
N ALA A 279 -2.41 -14.27 20.81
CA ALA A 279 -1.12 -14.07 20.16
C ALA A 279 -1.34 -13.62 18.71
N VAL A 280 -2.12 -12.56 18.49
CA VAL A 280 -2.43 -12.04 17.15
C VAL A 280 -1.97 -10.59 17.04
N GLU A 281 -1.09 -10.33 16.08
CA GLU A 281 -0.71 -9.00 15.65
C GLU A 281 -1.25 -8.76 14.24
N VAL A 282 -1.76 -7.55 13.99
CA VAL A 282 -2.15 -7.11 12.66
C VAL A 282 -1.35 -5.86 12.32
N LYS A 283 -0.60 -5.91 11.21
CA LYS A 283 0.04 -4.73 10.60
C LYS A 283 -0.77 -4.31 9.39
N GLY A 284 -1.09 -3.03 9.29
CA GLY A 284 -2.00 -2.55 8.26
C GLY A 284 -1.50 -1.38 7.44
N ARG A 285 -2.23 -1.14 6.36
CA ARG A 285 -2.26 0.11 5.60
C ARG A 285 -3.70 0.40 5.23
N GLU A 286 -4.18 1.57 5.63
CA GLU A 286 -5.50 2.09 5.30
C GLU A 286 -5.28 3.37 4.48
N PHE A 287 -5.63 3.35 3.20
CA PHE A 287 -5.45 4.49 2.30
C PHE A 287 -6.81 5.10 1.93
N ALA A 288 -7.03 6.36 2.28
CA ALA A 288 -8.24 7.09 1.90
C ALA A 288 -8.14 7.57 0.44
N VAL A 289 -8.73 6.82 -0.48
CA VAL A 289 -8.55 6.98 -1.94
C VAL A 289 -9.04 8.35 -2.42
N ASP A 290 -10.19 8.78 -1.92
CA ASP A 290 -10.93 9.96 -2.36
C ASP A 290 -10.98 11.08 -1.31
N ALA A 291 -10.15 10.99 -0.27
CA ALA A 291 -9.97 12.11 0.66
C ALA A 291 -9.38 13.33 -0.07
N ALA A 292 -9.93 14.50 0.20
CA ALA A 292 -9.62 15.74 -0.50
C ALA A 292 -9.56 16.92 0.48
N PRO A 293 -8.90 18.04 0.13
CA PRO A 293 -8.83 19.20 1.01
C PRO A 293 -10.20 19.68 1.49
N GLY A 294 -10.27 20.01 2.78
CA GLY A 294 -11.52 20.37 3.46
C GLY A 294 -11.89 19.35 4.53
N MET A 295 -13.14 19.41 5.00
CA MET A 295 -13.67 18.50 6.02
C MET A 295 -14.24 17.22 5.38
N ASN A 296 -13.44 16.53 4.55
CA ASN A 296 -13.84 15.30 3.86
C ASN A 296 -12.87 14.16 4.19
N ALA A 297 -13.39 13.10 4.82
CA ALA A 297 -12.64 11.92 5.22
C ALA A 297 -12.36 10.92 4.08
N GLY A 298 -12.98 11.12 2.91
CA GLY A 298 -13.06 10.11 1.87
C GLY A 298 -14.14 9.06 2.16
N ARG A 299 -14.71 8.49 1.10
CA ARG A 299 -15.69 7.41 1.17
C ARG A 299 -15.10 6.06 0.82
N GLN A 300 -13.89 6.01 0.27
CA GLN A 300 -13.27 4.76 -0.15
C GLN A 300 -11.95 4.55 0.58
N LEU A 301 -11.81 3.40 1.23
CA LEU A 301 -10.57 2.94 1.84
C LEU A 301 -10.02 1.76 1.04
N ALA A 302 -8.78 1.85 0.59
CA ALA A 302 -8.03 0.68 0.17
C ALA A 302 -7.26 0.14 1.38
N VAL A 303 -7.54 -1.10 1.76
CA VAL A 303 -7.00 -1.70 2.98
C VAL A 303 -6.12 -2.90 2.65
N VAL A 304 -5.05 -3.04 3.42
CA VAL A 304 -4.19 -4.23 3.49
C VAL A 304 -3.92 -4.49 4.96
N TYR A 305 -4.04 -5.74 5.38
CA TYR A 305 -3.76 -6.22 6.72
C TYR A 305 -2.92 -7.49 6.63
N GLU A 306 -1.71 -7.46 7.19
CA GLU A 306 -0.87 -8.64 7.45
C GLU A 306 -1.18 -9.14 8.86
N LEU A 307 -1.64 -10.39 8.97
CA LEU A 307 -1.99 -11.02 10.23
C LEU A 307 -0.89 -11.99 10.63
N SER A 308 -0.39 -11.84 11.85
CA SER A 308 0.63 -12.71 12.41
C SER A 308 0.11 -13.45 13.64
N ALA A 309 0.38 -14.75 13.70
CA ALA A 309 0.25 -15.55 14.91
C ALA A 309 1.60 -15.55 15.65
N GLY A 310 1.65 -14.86 16.79
CA GLY A 310 2.89 -14.45 17.43
C GLY A 310 3.69 -13.56 16.48
N ASN A 311 4.91 -13.97 16.14
CA ASN A 311 5.80 -13.26 15.21
C ASN A 311 5.85 -13.88 13.81
N ARG A 312 4.91 -14.78 13.48
CA ARG A 312 4.88 -15.48 12.19
C ARG A 312 3.69 -14.99 11.37
N LEU A 313 3.96 -14.45 10.18
CA LEU A 313 2.93 -14.11 9.21
C LEU A 313 2.09 -15.36 8.91
N GLU A 314 0.78 -15.23 9.00
CA GLU A 314 -0.18 -16.30 8.76
C GLU A 314 -1.00 -16.04 7.49
N SER A 315 -1.48 -14.81 7.33
CA SER A 315 -2.31 -14.42 6.21
C SER A 315 -2.20 -12.95 5.89
N VAL A 316 -2.53 -12.62 4.64
CA VAL A 316 -2.67 -11.25 4.15
C VAL A 316 -4.10 -11.05 3.66
N LEU A 317 -4.76 -10.00 4.16
CA LEU A 317 -6.11 -9.61 3.82
C LEU A 317 -6.07 -8.26 3.11
N HIS A 318 -6.61 -8.13 1.91
CA HIS A 318 -6.64 -6.83 1.22
C HIS A 318 -7.89 -6.64 0.37
N GLY A 319 -8.29 -5.37 0.18
CA GLY A 319 -9.43 -5.01 -0.65
C GLY A 319 -9.81 -3.54 -0.54
N THR A 320 -11.07 -3.24 -0.88
CA THR A 320 -11.62 -1.88 -0.84
C THR A 320 -12.87 -1.86 0.04
N LEU A 321 -12.97 -0.87 0.92
CA LEU A 321 -14.13 -0.60 1.76
C LEU A 321 -14.79 0.71 1.35
N THR A 322 -16.12 0.77 1.42
CA THR A 322 -16.93 1.94 1.10
C THR A 322 -17.68 2.43 2.33
N TRP A 323 -17.68 3.75 2.54
CA TRP A 323 -18.41 4.42 3.61
C TRP A 323 -19.92 4.34 3.40
N GLN A 324 -20.61 3.95 4.46
CA GLN A 324 -22.06 3.87 4.56
C GLN A 324 -22.47 4.63 5.82
N PRO A 325 -23.05 5.84 5.71
CA PRO A 325 -23.59 6.56 6.86
C PRO A 325 -24.62 5.70 7.60
N ALA A 326 -24.62 5.77 8.93
CA ALA A 326 -25.67 5.15 9.73
C ALA A 326 -27.02 5.82 9.43
N ALA A 327 -28.07 5.00 9.36
CA ALA A 327 -29.44 5.46 9.17
C ALA A 327 -29.98 6.25 10.39
#